data_AF-A0A1H7U4T2-F1
#
_entry.id   AF-A0A1H7U4T2-F1
#
_cell.length_a   1.000
_cell.length_b   1.000
_cell.length_c   1.000
_cell.angle_alpha   90.00
_cell.angle_beta   90.00
_cell.angle_gamma   90.00
#
_symmetry.space_group_name_H-M   'P 1'
#
loop_
_entity.id
_entity.type
_entity.pdbx_description
1 polymer ?
#
loop_
_entity_poly.entity_id
_entity_poly.type
_entity_poly.pdbx_seq_one_letter_code
_entity_poly.pdbx_strand_id
1 'polypeptide(L)' 'MRDAWERARTQRVEVACGGGRGRTGTALACIAVLDGVPADDAVAFVRRHFDSHAVETPWQRRYVARFAAW' A
#
# COMPACT_ATOMS: atom_id res chain seq x y z
N MET A 1 -3.37 -2.74 -8.71
CA MET A 1 -3.26 -3.26 -7.32
C MET A 1 -4.02 -4.55 -7.11
N ARG A 2 -5.27 -4.66 -7.59
CA ARG A 2 -6.07 -5.88 -7.50
C ARG A 2 -5.38 -7.15 -8.04
N ASP A 3 -4.79 -7.11 -9.24
CA ASP A 3 -4.04 -8.26 -9.80
C ASP A 3 -2.89 -8.73 -8.89
N ALA A 4 -2.11 -7.79 -8.31
CA ALA A 4 -1.02 -8.13 -7.38
C ALA A 4 -1.56 -8.80 -6.10
N TRP A 5 -2.65 -8.28 -5.53
CA TRP A 5 -3.30 -8.87 -4.35
C TRP A 5 -3.89 -10.25 -4.65
N GLU A 6 -4.56 -10.42 -5.79
CA GLU A 6 -5.13 -11.71 -6.22
C GLU A 6 -4.04 -12.77 -6.41
N ARG A 7 -2.93 -12.42 -7.07
CA ARG A 7 -1.78 -13.31 -7.26
C ARG A 7 -1.05 -13.63 -5.96
N ALA A 8 -0.97 -12.69 -5.03
CA ALA A 8 -0.30 -12.89 -3.75
C ALA A 8 -0.90 -14.04 -2.93
N ARG A 9 -2.14 -14.46 -3.22
CA ARG A 9 -2.80 -15.61 -2.58
C ARG A 9 -2.15 -16.95 -2.89
N THR A 10 -1.45 -17.08 -4.02
CA THR A 10 -0.89 -18.35 -4.50
C THR A 10 0.59 -18.29 -4.87
N GLN A 11 1.15 -17.08 -5.04
CA GLN A 11 2.55 -16.87 -5.40
C GLN A 11 3.14 -15.65 -4.70
N ARG A 12 4.47 -15.58 -4.64
CA ARG A 12 5.17 -14.40 -4.14
C ARG A 12 5.17 -13.31 -5.22
N VAL A 13 4.73 -12.12 -4.86
CA VAL A 13 4.67 -10.95 -5.75
C VAL A 13 5.48 -9.81 -5.13
N GLU A 14 6.42 -9.26 -5.90
CA GLU A 14 7.18 -8.08 -5.50
C GLU A 14 6.62 -6.82 -6.16
N VAL A 15 6.53 -5.73 -5.40
CA VAL A 15 6.11 -4.41 -5.88
C VAL A 15 7.19 -3.40 -5.53
N ALA A 16 7.95 -2.96 -6.53
CA ALA A 16 9.09 -2.07 -6.33
C ALA A 16 9.01 -0.82 -7.20
N CYS A 17 9.49 0.29 -6.66
CA CYS A 17 9.87 1.50 -7.38
C CYS A 17 11.37 1.75 -7.12
N GLY A 18 12.01 2.63 -7.88
CA GLY A 18 13.46 2.84 -7.78
C GLY A 18 13.99 3.19 -6.37
N GLY A 19 13.15 3.74 -5.49
CA GLY A 19 13.53 4.07 -4.10
C GLY A 19 12.90 3.19 -3.02
N GLY A 20 12.03 2.22 -3.37
CA GLY A 20 11.42 1.30 -2.42
C GLY A 20 10.48 1.88 -1.35
N ARG A 21 10.29 3.21 -1.26
CA ARG A 21 9.55 3.86 -0.16
C ARG A 21 8.26 4.54 -0.56
N GLY A 22 8.29 5.50 -1.48
CA GLY A 22 7.11 6.29 -1.85
C GLY A 22 6.05 5.48 -2.58
N ARG A 23 6.30 5.20 -3.87
CA ARG A 23 5.34 4.47 -4.70
C ARG A 23 5.15 3.02 -4.24
N THR A 24 6.23 2.36 -3.82
CA THR A 24 6.15 1.03 -3.20
C THR A 24 5.27 1.05 -1.95
N GLY A 25 5.54 1.93 -0.99
CA GLY A 25 4.73 2.03 0.23
C GLY A 25 3.27 2.39 -0.07
N THR A 26 3.03 3.27 -1.05
CA THR A 26 1.67 3.63 -1.50
C THR A 26 0.93 2.42 -2.05
N ALA A 27 1.60 1.64 -2.91
CA ALA A 27 1.06 0.42 -3.49
C ALA A 27 0.77 -0.63 -2.39
N LEU A 28 1.71 -0.86 -1.47
CA LEU A 28 1.49 -1.76 -0.34
C LEU A 28 0.32 -1.31 0.54
N ALA A 29 0.12 -0.01 0.72
CA ALA A 29 -1.00 0.51 1.50
C ALA A 29 -2.34 0.25 0.80
N CYS A 30 -2.41 0.43 -0.52
CA CYS A 30 -3.58 0.02 -1.31
C CYS A 30 -3.85 -1.48 -1.23
N ILE A 31 -2.82 -2.33 -1.20
CA ILE A 31 -2.99 -3.78 -1.01
C ILE A 31 -3.56 -4.07 0.38
N ALA A 32 -3.04 -3.43 1.44
CA ALA A 32 -3.57 -3.58 2.79
C ALA A 32 -5.05 -3.20 2.86
N VAL A 33 -5.48 -2.16 2.13
CA VAL A 33 -6.90 -1.80 2.01
C VAL A 33 -7.73 -2.91 1.35
N LEU A 34 -7.25 -3.49 0.25
CA LEU A 34 -7.92 -4.63 -0.40
C LEU A 34 -8.00 -5.85 0.54
N ASP A 35 -7.02 -5.99 1.43
CA ASP A 35 -6.95 -7.05 2.43
C ASP A 35 -7.81 -6.77 3.68
N GLY A 36 -8.54 -5.65 3.70
CA GLY A 36 -9.51 -5.32 4.75
C GLY A 36 -9.03 -4.33 5.81
N VAL A 37 -7.82 -3.77 5.69
CA VAL A 37 -7.37 -2.67 6.57
C VAL A 37 -8.15 -1.40 6.23
N PRO A 38 -8.72 -0.67 7.21
CA PRO A 38 -9.37 0.62 6.94
C PRO A 38 -8.43 1.58 6.21
N ALA A 39 -8.95 2.33 5.23
CA ALA A 39 -8.13 3.20 4.38
C ALA A 39 -7.36 4.28 5.17
N ASP A 40 -7.97 4.78 6.26
CA ASP A 40 -7.35 5.77 7.15
C ASP A 40 -6.19 5.16 7.98
N ASP A 41 -6.21 3.84 8.20
CA ASP A 41 -5.20 3.12 8.97
C ASP A 41 -4.11 2.50 8.08
N ALA A 42 -4.35 2.36 6.78
CA ALA A 42 -3.49 1.62 5.85
C ALA A 42 -2.05 2.15 5.77
N VAL A 43 -1.87 3.47 5.81
CA VAL A 43 -0.53 4.08 5.81
C VAL A 43 0.21 3.76 7.10
N ALA A 44 -0.48 3.84 8.25
CA ALA A 44 0.10 3.51 9.54
C ALA A 44 0.44 2.01 9.61
N PHE A 45 -0.42 1.16 9.05
CA PHE A 45 -0.17 -0.28 8.93
C PHE A 45 1.11 -0.57 8.14
N VAL A 46 1.26 -0.03 6.94
CA VAL A 46 2.47 -0.27 6.13
C VAL A 46 3.72 0.29 6.81
N ARG A 47 3.62 1.44 7.48
CA ARG A 47 4.78 2.00 8.20
C ARG A 47 5.26 1.14 9.36
N ARG A 48 4.33 0.43 10.02
CA ARG A 48 4.68 -0.50 11.10
C ARG A 48 5.29 -1.80 10.60
N HIS A 49 4.84 -2.30 9.44
CA HIS A 49 5.17 -3.67 8.99
C HIS A 49 6.19 -3.72 7.84
N PHE A 50 6.47 -2.61 7.16
CA PHE A 50 7.37 -2.56 6.00
C PHE A 50 8.52 -1.56 6.18
N ASP A 51 8.24 -0.26 6.17
CA ASP A 51 9.24 0.81 6.37
C ASP A 51 8.57 2.02 7.02
N SER A 52 9.13 2.53 8.12
CA SER A 52 8.56 3.67 8.87
C SER A 52 8.40 4.96 8.06
N HIS A 53 9.14 5.09 6.95
CA HIS A 53 9.12 6.19 6.00
C HIS A 53 8.30 5.88 4.74
N ALA A 54 7.64 4.72 4.67
CA ALA A 54 6.75 4.39 3.57
C ALA A 54 5.65 5.44 3.39
N VAL A 55 5.26 5.66 2.13
CA VAL A 55 4.32 6.73 1.74
C VAL A 55 4.91 8.09 2.10
N GLU A 56 5.73 8.61 1.20
CA GLU A 56 6.61 9.75 1.43
C GLU A 56 5.87 11.08 1.39
N THR A 57 4.83 11.21 0.57
CA THR A 57 4.18 12.50 0.33
C THR A 57 2.75 12.56 0.87
N PRO A 58 2.27 13.75 1.28
CA PRO A 58 0.87 13.95 1.68
C PRO A 58 -0.14 13.55 0.59
N TRP A 59 0.21 13.74 -0.69
CA TRP A 59 -0.63 13.38 -1.82
C TRP A 59 -0.77 11.87 -1.99
N GLN A 60 0.30 11.10 -1.75
CA GLN A 60 0.22 9.64 -1.73
C GLN A 60 -0.69 9.14 -0.60
N ARG A 61 -0.61 9.74 0.60
CA ARG A 61 -1.53 9.39 1.70
C ARG A 61 -2.99 9.68 1.32
N ARG A 62 -3.24 10.82 0.68
CA ARG A 62 -4.59 11.20 0.23
C ARG A 62 -5.11 10.26 -0.87
N TYR A 63 -4.22 9.77 -1.74
CA TYR A 63 -4.56 8.75 -2.72
C TYR A 63 -5.00 7.45 -2.04
N VAL A 64 -4.26 6.97 -1.03
CA VAL A 64 -4.60 5.76 -0.25
C VAL A 64 -5.94 5.92 0.46
N ALA A 65 -6.18 7.06 1.13
CA ALA A 65 -7.44 7.30 1.84
C ALA A 65 -8.67 7.25 0.91
N ARG A 66 -8.51 7.63 -0.36
CA ARG A 66 -9.57 7.60 -1.37
C ARG A 66 -9.68 6.26 -2.11
N PHE A 67 -8.76 5.33 -1.88
CA PHE A 67 -8.65 4.09 -2.64
C PHE A 67 -9.81 3.12 -2.38
N ALA A 68 -10.39 3.11 -1.18
CA ALA A 68 -11.56 2.28 -0.83
C ALA A 68 -12.91 2.89 -1.23
N ALA A 69 -12.94 4.14 -1.70
CA ALA A 69 -14.18 4.84 -2.04
C ALA A 69 -14.76 4.45 -3.42
N TRP A 70 -14.30 3.34 -4.00
CA TRP A 70 -14.64 2.86 -5.34
C TRP A 70 -14.80 1.34 -5.36
#